data_AF-A0AAN9VPN8-F1
#
_entry.id   AF-A0AAN9VPN8-F1
#
_cell.length_a   1.000
_cell.length_b   1.000
_cell.length_c   1.000
_cell.angle_alpha   90.00
_cell.angle_beta   90.00
_cell.angle_gamma   90.00
#
_symmetry.space_group_name_H-M   'P 1'
#
loop_
_entity.id
_entity.type
_entity.pdbx_description
1 polymer ?
#
loop_
_entity_poly.entity_id
_entity_poly.type
_entity_poly.pdbx_seq_one_letter_code
_entity_poly.pdbx_strand_id
1 'polypeptide(L)'
;MAFNFPAFTYIVALIIDVCLIFFAIFHVIAFDELKTDYKNPIDQCNSLNPLVVPEYLLHLLFNILFIASGEWFSLCLNIPLIAYHIKRYRSRPVMTGAGLYDPTSIMNADVLAKCQREGWVKLAFYLLSFFYYLYGMIYSLITT
;
A
#
# COMPACT_ATOMS: atom_id res chain seq x y z
N MET A 1 -16.36 -17.45 24.04
CA MET A 1 -17.10 -16.72 22.99
C MET A 1 -16.16 -16.64 21.79
N ALA A 2 -16.49 -17.31 20.67
CA ALA A 2 -15.56 -17.62 19.58
C ALA A 2 -15.14 -16.43 18.68
N PHE A 3 -15.39 -15.19 19.11
CA PHE A 3 -15.07 -13.99 18.34
C PHE A 3 -14.31 -13.00 19.22
N ASN A 4 -12.99 -13.19 19.29
CA ASN A 4 -12.11 -12.28 20.00
C ASN A 4 -11.73 -11.08 19.11
N PHE A 5 -11.50 -9.95 19.76
CA PHE A 5 -11.15 -8.69 19.10
C PHE A 5 -9.93 -8.78 18.14
N PRO A 6 -8.88 -9.58 18.42
CA PRO A 6 -7.79 -9.82 17.47
C PRO A 6 -8.21 -10.57 16.22
N ALA A 7 -9.06 -11.60 16.33
CA ALA A 7 -9.57 -12.32 15.17
C ALA A 7 -10.37 -11.40 14.24
N PHE A 8 -11.21 -10.53 14.80
CA PHE A 8 -11.91 -9.49 14.03
C PHE A 8 -10.94 -8.55 13.31
N THR A 9 -9.89 -8.12 14.01
CA THR A 9 -8.86 -7.22 13.48
C THR A 9 -8.14 -7.84 12.28
N TYR A 10 -7.73 -9.11 12.38
CA TYR A 10 -7.11 -9.83 11.26
C TYR A 10 -8.05 -10.06 10.07
N ILE A 11 -9.34 -10.30 10.31
CA ILE A 11 -10.34 -10.41 9.23
C ILE A 11 -10.47 -9.09 8.46
N VAL A 12 -10.60 -7.97 9.18
CA VAL A 12 -10.69 -6.64 8.54
C VAL A 12 -9.38 -6.30 7.81
N ALA A 13 -8.23 -6.60 8.42
CA ALA A 13 -6.92 -6.39 7.80
C ALA A 13 -6.78 -7.19 6.49
N LEU A 14 -7.22 -8.46 6.47
CA LEU A 14 -7.20 -9.28 5.25
C LEU A 14 -8.03 -8.68 4.11
N ILE A 15 -9.25 -8.21 4.39
CA ILE A 15 -10.12 -7.61 3.38
C ILE A 15 -9.47 -6.35 2.80
N ILE A 16 -8.93 -5.50 3.67
CA ILE A 16 -8.25 -4.26 3.24
C ILE A 16 -6.97 -4.59 2.47
N ASP A 17 -6.20 -5.59 2.88
CA ASP A 17 -4.96 -6.00 2.23
C ASP A 17 -5.22 -6.51 0.79
N VAL A 18 -6.30 -7.25 0.55
CA VAL A 18 -6.72 -7.62 -0.82
C VAL A 18 -6.99 -6.38 -1.69
N CYS A 19 -7.67 -5.37 -1.14
CA CYS A 19 -7.88 -4.11 -1.84
C CYS A 19 -6.55 -3.38 -2.14
N LEU A 20 -5.60 -3.41 -1.19
CA LEU A 20 -4.27 -2.81 -1.36
C LEU A 20 -3.44 -3.55 -2.41
N ILE A 21 -3.51 -4.89 -2.47
CA ILE A 21 -2.87 -5.69 -3.52
C ILE A 21 -3.41 -5.28 -4.90
N PHE A 22 -4.73 -5.13 -5.04
CA PHE A 22 -5.31 -4.68 -6.29
C PHE A 22 -4.80 -3.29 -6.71
N PHE A 23 -4.74 -2.34 -5.77
CA PHE A 23 -4.16 -1.02 -6.04
C PHE A 23 -2.67 -1.08 -6.38
N ALA A 24 -1.89 -1.94 -5.72
CA ALA A 24 -0.47 -2.12 -6.02
C ALA A 24 -0.27 -2.69 -7.44
N ILE A 25 -1.08 -3.67 -7.86
CA ILE A 25 -1.06 -4.22 -9.22
C ILE A 25 -1.41 -3.13 -10.23
N PHE A 26 -2.46 -2.33 -9.97
CA PHE A 26 -2.83 -1.22 -10.84
C PHE A 26 -1.67 -0.22 -11.02
N HIS A 27 -0.97 0.13 -9.93
CA HIS A 27 0.21 1.00 -10.02
C HIS A 27 1.34 0.39 -10.86
N VAL A 28 1.64 -0.91 -10.67
CA VAL A 28 2.71 -1.60 -11.43
C VAL A 28 2.38 -1.62 -12.93
N ILE A 29 1.17 -2.00 -13.30
CA ILE A 29 0.71 -2.00 -14.69
C ILE A 29 0.76 -0.58 -15.26
N ALA A 30 0.29 0.40 -14.51
CA ALA A 30 0.27 1.79 -14.97
C ALA A 30 1.67 2.34 -15.27
N PHE A 31 2.70 1.95 -14.50
CA PHE A 31 4.09 2.30 -14.79
C PHE A 31 4.69 1.49 -15.95
N ASP A 32 4.25 0.26 -16.16
CA ASP A 32 4.68 -0.55 -17.30
C ASP A 32 4.11 -0.03 -18.63
N GLU A 33 2.85 0.43 -18.63
CA GLU A 33 2.23 1.14 -19.76
C GLU A 33 2.97 2.45 -20.09
N LEU A 34 3.42 3.19 -19.06
CA LEU A 34 4.23 4.40 -19.26
C LEU A 34 5.60 4.08 -19.85
N LYS A 35 6.21 2.96 -19.43
CA LYS A 35 7.51 2.53 -19.96
C LYS A 35 7.44 2.08 -21.42
N THR A 36 6.31 1.56 -21.84
CA THR A 36 6.06 1.10 -23.22
C THR A 36 5.47 2.19 -24.11
N ASP A 37 5.39 3.44 -23.63
CA ASP A 37 4.80 4.60 -24.33
C ASP A 37 3.37 4.34 -24.85
N TYR A 38 2.62 3.46 -24.18
CA TYR A 38 1.27 3.09 -24.62
C TYR A 38 0.24 4.19 -24.37
N LYS A 39 0.49 5.08 -23.38
CA LYS A 39 -0.47 6.07 -22.91
C LYS A 39 0.22 7.36 -22.45
N ASN A 40 -0.50 8.48 -22.54
CA ASN A 40 0.02 9.78 -22.14
C ASN A 40 0.34 9.84 -20.62
N PRO A 41 1.49 10.42 -20.23
CA PRO A 41 1.91 10.52 -18.83
C PRO A 41 0.99 11.40 -17.98
N ILE A 42 0.38 12.41 -18.59
CA ILE A 42 -0.55 13.34 -17.91
C ILE A 42 -1.82 12.59 -17.50
N ASP A 43 -2.42 11.85 -18.43
CA ASP A 43 -3.65 11.10 -18.17
C ASP A 43 -3.43 10.00 -17.12
N GLN A 44 -2.26 9.36 -17.17
CA GLN A 44 -1.90 8.34 -16.19
C GLN A 44 -1.66 8.93 -14.79
N CYS A 45 -0.95 10.06 -14.69
CA CYS A 45 -0.75 10.75 -13.41
C CYS A 45 -2.08 11.23 -12.81
N ASN A 46 -3.00 11.73 -13.63
CA ASN A 46 -4.34 12.16 -13.20
C ASN A 46 -5.20 11.00 -12.68
N SER A 47 -5.02 9.79 -13.22
CA SER A 47 -5.70 8.58 -12.75
C SER A 47 -5.05 8.01 -11.47
N LEU A 48 -3.71 8.04 -11.38
CA LEU A 48 -2.96 7.48 -10.25
C LEU A 48 -2.98 8.36 -9.00
N ASN A 49 -2.83 9.69 -9.13
CA ASN A 49 -2.77 10.61 -7.99
C ASN A 49 -3.93 10.47 -6.99
N PRO A 50 -5.20 10.43 -7.42
CA PRO A 50 -6.32 10.30 -6.49
C PRO A 50 -6.35 8.93 -5.80
N LEU A 51 -5.71 7.89 -6.35
CA LEU A 51 -5.67 6.54 -5.77
C LEU A 51 -4.59 6.38 -4.67
N VAL A 52 -3.54 7.20 -4.69
CA VAL A 52 -2.47 7.17 -3.67
C VAL A 52 -2.99 7.52 -2.27
N VAL A 53 -3.92 8.49 -2.17
CA VAL A 53 -4.46 8.92 -0.88
C VAL A 53 -5.31 7.82 -0.21
N PRO A 54 -6.27 7.18 -0.91
CA PRO A 54 -6.97 6.00 -0.42
C PRO A 54 -6.04 4.86 -0.01
N GLU A 55 -4.98 4.56 -0.78
CA GLU A 55 -4.01 3.51 -0.42
C GLU A 55 -3.37 3.79 0.95
N TYR A 56 -2.88 5.01 1.17
CA TYR A 56 -2.22 5.37 2.43
C TYR A 56 -3.19 5.42 3.59
N LEU A 57 -4.42 5.87 3.35
CA LEU A 57 -5.49 5.91 4.35
C LEU A 57 -5.87 4.49 4.79
N LEU A 58 -6.11 3.60 3.84
CA LEU A 58 -6.44 2.19 4.11
C LEU A 58 -5.30 1.51 4.87
N HIS A 59 -4.05 1.76 4.47
CA HIS A 59 -2.88 1.20 5.14
C HIS A 59 -2.75 1.69 6.58
N LEU A 60 -3.02 2.97 6.84
CA LEU A 60 -3.02 3.52 8.21
C LEU A 60 -4.20 2.98 9.04
N LEU A 61 -5.39 2.83 8.45
CA LEU A 61 -6.60 2.42 9.15
C LEU A 61 -6.44 1.03 9.78
N PHE A 62 -5.97 0.04 9.03
CA PHE A 62 -5.81 -1.31 9.59
C PHE A 62 -4.68 -1.36 10.63
N ASN A 63 -3.63 -0.53 10.49
CA ASN A 63 -2.57 -0.44 11.48
C ASN A 63 -3.05 0.17 12.80
N ILE A 64 -3.97 1.15 12.77
CA ILE A 64 -4.63 1.66 13.97
C ILE A 64 -5.45 0.55 14.66
N LEU A 65 -6.10 -0.30 13.86
CA LEU A 65 -6.84 -1.46 14.38
C LEU A 65 -5.89 -2.46 15.07
N PHE A 66 -4.70 -2.70 14.52
CA PHE A 66 -3.67 -3.53 15.17
C PHE A 66 -3.15 -2.94 16.49
N ILE A 67 -3.02 -1.61 16.58
CA ILE A 67 -2.70 -0.93 17.86
C ILE A 67 -3.78 -1.22 18.89
N ALA A 68 -5.05 -1.03 18.51
CA ALA A 68 -6.18 -1.25 19.41
C ALA A 68 -6.23 -2.71 19.89
N SER A 69 -5.89 -3.65 19.02
CA SER A 69 -5.88 -5.09 19.32
C SER A 69 -4.67 -5.56 20.13
N GLY A 70 -3.64 -4.72 20.32
CA GLY A 70 -2.42 -5.10 21.04
C GLY A 70 -1.49 -6.06 20.28
N GLU A 71 -1.64 -6.16 18.96
CA GLU A 71 -0.86 -7.06 18.10
C GLU A 71 0.47 -6.40 17.69
N TRP A 72 1.39 -6.29 18.66
CA TRP A 72 2.64 -5.54 18.51
C TRP A 72 3.55 -6.08 17.41
N PHE A 73 3.60 -7.40 17.19
CA PHE A 73 4.46 -7.99 16.17
C PHE A 73 4.00 -7.64 14.75
N SER A 74 2.69 -7.76 14.48
CA SER A 74 2.06 -7.36 13.21
C SER A 74 2.30 -5.89 12.91
N LEU A 75 2.22 -5.05 13.94
CA LEU A 75 2.51 -3.64 13.81
C LEU A 75 3.99 -3.38 13.48
N CYS A 76 4.92 -4.03 14.19
CA CYS A 76 6.35 -3.90 13.94
C CYS A 76 6.73 -4.24 12.49
N LEU A 77 6.08 -5.23 11.88
CA LEU A 77 6.31 -5.57 10.47
C LEU A 77 5.85 -4.46 9.51
N ASN A 78 4.81 -3.69 9.86
CA ASN A 78 4.26 -2.61 9.04
C ASN A 78 4.94 -1.25 9.26
N ILE A 79 5.61 -1.02 10.40
CA ILE A 79 6.31 0.24 10.70
C ILE A 79 7.25 0.69 9.56
N PRO A 80 8.11 -0.17 8.99
CA PRO A 80 9.01 0.25 7.91
C PRO A 80 8.27 0.80 6.70
N LEU A 81 7.13 0.19 6.33
CA LEU A 81 6.32 0.63 5.20
C LEU A 81 5.60 1.95 5.50
N ILE A 82 5.06 2.12 6.71
CA ILE A 82 4.45 3.38 7.16
C ILE A 82 5.47 4.51 7.16
N ALA A 83 6.66 4.28 7.73
CA ALA A 83 7.74 5.26 7.75
C ALA A 83 8.16 5.65 6.33
N TYR A 84 8.18 4.67 5.41
CA TYR A 84 8.44 4.91 4.01
C TYR A 84 7.35 5.78 3.36
N HIS A 85 6.06 5.49 3.59
CA HIS A 85 4.95 6.33 3.09
C HIS A 85 5.03 7.77 3.59
N ILE A 86 5.32 7.97 4.88
CA ILE A 86 5.48 9.32 5.47
C ILE A 86 6.66 10.06 4.83
N LYS A 87 7.82 9.40 4.73
CA LYS A 87 9.01 9.99 4.11
C LYS A 87 8.75 10.35 2.66
N ARG A 88 8.06 9.48 1.92
CA ARG A 88 7.71 9.68 0.52
C ARG A 88 6.75 10.85 0.34
N TYR A 89 5.73 10.95 1.19
CA TYR A 89 4.77 12.06 1.16
C TYR A 89 5.42 13.40 1.53
N ARG A 90 6.39 13.41 2.47
CA ARG A 90 7.13 14.63 2.83
C ARG A 90 8.13 15.08 1.76
N SER A 91 8.71 14.14 1.03
CA SER A 91 9.74 14.40 0.01
C SER A 91 9.13 14.59 -1.38
N ARG A 92 7.82 14.83 -1.48
CA ARG A 92 7.13 15.04 -2.76
C ARG A 92 7.53 16.38 -3.38
N PRO A 93 7.67 16.46 -4.72
CA PRO A 93 7.85 17.74 -5.41
C PRO A 93 6.66 18.66 -5.15
N VAL A 94 6.92 19.97 -5.13
CA VAL A 94 5.87 20.99 -4.93
C VAL A 94 4.94 20.98 -6.14
N MET A 95 3.68 20.65 -5.91
CA MET A 95 2.66 20.56 -6.94
C MET A 95 1.43 21.36 -6.53
N THR A 96 0.73 21.92 -7.51
CA THR A 96 -0.56 22.59 -7.33
C THR A 96 -1.70 21.63 -6.99
N GLY A 97 -1.55 20.33 -7.28
CA GLY A 97 -2.59 19.31 -7.11
C GLY A 97 -2.36 18.32 -5.95
N ALA A 98 -3.43 17.64 -5.56
CA ALA A 98 -3.36 16.52 -4.63
C ALA A 98 -2.75 15.29 -5.31
N GLY A 99 -1.58 14.86 -4.84
CA GLY A 99 -0.98 13.56 -5.12
C GLY A 99 0.54 13.57 -5.21
N LEU A 100 1.12 12.47 -5.66
CA LEU A 100 2.54 12.14 -5.51
C LEU A 100 3.35 12.24 -6.81
N TYR A 101 2.72 12.09 -7.98
CA TYR A 101 3.44 11.93 -9.25
C TYR A 101 3.33 13.17 -10.14
N ASP A 102 4.47 13.62 -10.68
CA ASP A 102 4.54 14.72 -11.66
C ASP A 102 4.63 14.13 -13.05
N PRO A 103 3.74 14.50 -13.99
CA PRO A 103 3.86 14.06 -15.38
C PRO A 103 5.18 14.47 -16.02
N THR A 104 5.81 15.56 -15.59
CA THR A 104 7.11 15.99 -16.13
C THR A 104 8.27 15.18 -15.53
N SER A 105 8.25 14.93 -14.22
CA SER A 105 9.31 14.18 -13.54
C SER A 105 9.27 12.68 -13.82
N ILE A 106 8.07 12.11 -14.07
CA ILE A 106 7.88 10.66 -14.24
C ILE A 106 8.42 10.13 -15.56
N MET A 107 8.58 11.01 -16.58
CA MET A 107 9.18 10.62 -17.85
C MET A 107 10.70 10.43 -17.77
N ASN A 108 11.34 10.87 -16.69
CA ASN A 108 12.76 10.58 -16.50
C ASN A 108 12.94 9.09 -16.20
N ALA A 109 13.75 8.40 -17.02
CA ALA A 109 13.95 6.95 -16.93
C ALA A 109 14.38 6.47 -15.53
N ASP A 110 15.23 7.23 -14.84
CA ASP A 110 15.68 6.92 -13.48
C ASP A 110 14.54 7.01 -12.44
N VAL A 111 13.68 8.02 -12.60
CA VAL A 111 12.51 8.23 -11.71
C VAL A 111 11.47 7.15 -11.96
N LEU A 112 11.19 6.83 -13.22
CA LEU A 112 10.28 5.76 -13.61
C LEU A 112 10.74 4.41 -13.09
N ALA A 113 12.02 4.06 -13.28
CA ALA A 113 12.58 2.81 -12.79
C ALA A 113 12.53 2.71 -11.26
N LYS A 114 12.72 3.83 -10.55
CA LYS A 114 12.55 3.91 -9.11
C LYS A 114 11.09 3.70 -8.69
N CYS A 115 10.12 4.38 -9.32
CA CYS A 115 8.69 4.23 -9.03
C CYS A 115 8.20 2.80 -9.34
N GLN A 116 8.67 2.20 -10.43
CA GLN A 116 8.35 0.81 -10.78
C GLN A 116 8.88 -0.14 -9.72
N ARG A 117 10.14 0.01 -9.29
CA ARG A 117 10.72 -0.79 -8.20
C ARG A 117 9.95 -0.63 -6.89
N GLU A 118 9.55 0.59 -6.55
CA GLU A 118 8.73 0.88 -5.37
C GLU A 118 7.38 0.14 -5.44
N GLY A 119 6.70 0.14 -6.60
CA GLY A 119 5.47 -0.60 -6.82
C GLY A 119 5.64 -2.12 -6.61
N TRP A 120 6.71 -2.70 -7.18
CA TRP A 120 7.02 -4.13 -7.01
C TRP A 120 7.36 -4.50 -5.56
N VAL A 121 8.13 -3.66 -4.86
CA VAL A 121 8.47 -3.90 -3.44
C VAL A 121 7.21 -3.83 -2.56
N LYS A 122 6.33 -2.85 -2.79
CA LYS A 122 5.04 -2.78 -2.10
C LYS A 122 4.17 -4.00 -2.36
N LEU A 123 4.06 -4.43 -3.62
CA LEU A 123 3.30 -5.61 -3.99
C LEU A 123 3.82 -6.85 -3.27
N ALA A 124 5.14 -7.07 -3.25
CA ALA A 124 5.76 -8.17 -2.53
C ALA A 124 5.49 -8.10 -1.03
N PHE A 125 5.56 -6.90 -0.44
CA PHE A 125 5.25 -6.69 0.97
C PHE A 125 3.79 -7.06 1.29
N TYR A 126 2.82 -6.50 0.57
CA TYR A 126 1.39 -6.81 0.78
C TYR A 126 1.10 -8.30 0.58
N LEU A 127 1.68 -8.93 -0.44
CA LEU A 127 1.51 -10.37 -0.67
C LEU A 127 2.05 -11.21 0.50
N LEU A 128 3.20 -10.86 1.07
CA LEU A 128 3.75 -11.56 2.25
C LEU A 128 2.90 -11.28 3.50
N SER A 129 2.44 -10.03 3.68
CA SER A 129 1.54 -9.64 4.76
C SER A 129 0.21 -10.38 4.68
N PHE A 130 -0.33 -10.63 3.49
CA PHE A 130 -1.56 -11.40 3.29
C PHE A 130 -1.48 -12.79 3.92
N PHE A 131 -0.43 -13.57 3.59
CA PHE A 131 -0.23 -14.90 4.17
C PHE A 131 -0.03 -14.84 5.68
N TYR A 132 0.68 -13.81 6.16
CA TYR A 132 0.88 -13.60 7.58
C TYR A 132 -0.43 -13.28 8.32
N TYR A 133 -1.28 -12.40 7.79
CA TYR A 133 -2.58 -12.08 8.39
C TYR A 133 -3.55 -13.27 8.36
N LEU A 134 -3.48 -14.09 7.31
CA LEU A 134 -4.22 -15.35 7.24
C LEU A 134 -3.80 -16.29 8.38
N TYR A 135 -2.49 -16.46 8.58
CA TYR A 135 -1.97 -17.24 9.70
C TYR A 135 -2.39 -16.66 11.05
N GLY A 136 -2.24 -15.35 11.26
CA GLY A 136 -2.63 -14.66 12.49
C GLY A 136 -4.12 -14.80 12.81
N MET A 137 -4.98 -14.72 11.79
CA MET A 137 -6.42 -14.97 11.92
C MET A 137 -6.69 -16.39 12.41
N ILE A 138 -6.12 -17.41 11.75
CA ILE A 138 -6.34 -18.82 12.11
C ILE A 138 -5.82 -19.10 13.53
N TYR A 139 -4.62 -18.62 13.84
CA TYR A 139 -4.03 -18.79 15.17
C TYR A 139 -4.90 -18.15 16.26
N SER A 140 -5.41 -16.93 16.01
CA SER A 140 -6.31 -16.22 16.92
C SER A 140 -7.71 -16.84 17.01
N LEU A 141 -8.11 -17.74 16.11
CA LEU A 141 -9.38 -18.45 16.18
C LEU A 141 -9.26 -19.82 16.85
N ILE A 142 -8.10 -20.47 16.76
CA ILE A 142 -7.85 -21.80 17.34
C ILE A 142 -7.40 -21.68 18.81
N THR A 143 -6.60 -20.66 19.13
CA THR A 143 -6.00 -20.49 20.48
C THR A 143 -7.00 -19.88 21.49
N THR A 144 -8.29 -19.87 21.16
CA THR A 144 -9.39 -19.32 21.97
C THR A 144 -10.31 -20.40 22.48
#